data_AF-R1D1F2-F1
#
_entry.id   AF-R1D1F2-F1
#
_cell.length_a   1.000
_cell.length_b   1.000
_cell.length_c   1.000
_cell.angle_alpha   90.00
_cell.angle_beta   90.00
_cell.angle_gamma   90.00
#
_symmetry.space_group_name_H-M   'P 1'
#
loop_
_entity.id
_entity.type
_entity.pdbx_description
1 polymer ?
#
loop_
_entity_poly.entity_id
_entity_poly.type
_entity_poly.pdbx_seq_one_letter_code
_entity_poly.pdbx_strand_id
1 'polypeptide(L)' 'LDMDVIDVSWMDNNVHSLRHNFWNINRWMIDDLRDILCTERRARHRPARMTRRSGNVWCFLAAPSYV' A
#
# COMPACT_ATOMS: atom_id res chain seq x y z
N LEU A 1 9.42 -13.54 10.92
CA LEU A 1 8.17 -13.92 10.21
C LEU A 1 8.46 -13.91 8.72
N ASP A 2 8.06 -14.95 7.97
CA ASP A 2 8.10 -14.93 6.50
C ASP A 2 6.81 -14.32 5.92
N MET A 3 6.56 -13.06 6.29
CA MET A 3 5.35 -12.33 5.91
C MET A 3 5.72 -10.87 5.69
N ASP A 4 5.21 -10.28 4.61
CA ASP A 4 5.29 -8.84 4.40
C ASP A 4 4.12 -8.17 5.13
N VAL A 5 4.39 -7.11 5.88
CA VAL A 5 3.37 -6.27 6.53
C VAL A 5 3.21 -5.00 5.70
N ILE A 6 1.99 -4.72 5.26
CA ILE A 6 1.69 -3.51 4.49
C ILE A 6 1.08 -2.48 5.43
N ASP A 7 1.84 -1.44 5.76
CA ASP A 7 1.38 -0.30 6.54
C ASP A 7 0.58 0.67 5.65
N VAL A 8 -0.70 0.81 6.01
CA VAL A 8 -1.70 1.62 5.32
C VAL A 8 -2.05 2.91 6.06
N SER A 9 -1.38 3.20 7.18
CA SER A 9 -1.72 4.33 8.07
C SER A 9 -1.68 5.70 7.38
N TRP A 10 -0.92 5.82 6.29
CA TRP A 10 -0.74 7.08 5.55
C TRP A 10 -1.65 7.20 4.32
N MET A 11 -2.47 6.18 4.05
CA MET A 11 -3.27 6.08 2.84
C MET A 11 -4.59 6.87 2.90
N ASP A 12 -5.08 7.18 4.12
CA ASP A 12 -6.26 8.02 4.35
C ASP A 12 -6.16 9.39 3.68
N ASN A 13 -4.94 9.90 3.54
CA ASN A 13 -4.64 11.15 2.83
C ASN A 13 -5.12 11.18 1.36
N ASN A 14 -5.38 10.02 0.75
CA ASN A 14 -5.80 9.90 -0.66
C ASN A 14 -7.30 9.63 -0.84
N VAL A 15 -8.08 9.55 0.25
CA VAL A 15 -9.53 9.41 0.18
C VAL A 15 -10.14 10.79 0.37
N HIS A 16 -10.75 11.31 -0.69
CA HIS A 16 -11.54 12.54 -0.61
C HIS A 16 -12.55 12.39 0.52
N SER A 17 -12.66 13.40 1.39
CA SER A 17 -13.43 13.44 2.65
C SER A 17 -14.93 13.10 2.57
N LEU A 18 -15.41 12.67 1.39
CA LEU A 18 -16.80 12.70 0.99
C LEU A 18 -17.49 11.34 0.88
N ARG A 19 -16.87 10.22 1.30
CA ARG A 19 -17.54 8.91 1.25
C ARG A 19 -17.25 8.09 2.50
N HIS A 20 -18.32 7.72 3.22
CA HIS A 20 -18.39 6.66 4.22
C HIS A 20 -18.02 5.30 3.62
N ASN A 21 -16.80 5.15 3.09
CA ASN A 21 -16.26 3.88 2.66
C ASN A 21 -15.53 3.28 3.86
N PHE A 22 -16.06 2.16 4.35
CA PHE A 22 -15.52 1.40 5.48
C PHE A 22 -14.13 0.78 5.18
N TRP A 23 -13.64 0.94 3.96
CA TRP A 23 -12.38 0.36 3.49
C TRP A 23 -11.60 1.40 2.69
N ASN A 24 -10.34 1.59 3.07
CA ASN A 24 -9.36 2.42 2.38
C ASN A 24 -8.84 1.72 1.11
N ILE A 25 -9.75 1.18 0.29
CA ILE A 25 -9.41 0.45 -0.94
C ILE A 25 -9.26 1.48 -2.05
N ASN A 26 -8.02 1.96 -2.23
CA ASN A 26 -7.65 2.77 -3.38
C ASN A 26 -7.10 1.88 -4.51
N ARG A 27 -6.89 2.49 -5.69
CA ARG A 27 -6.33 1.79 -6.85
C ARG A 27 -4.98 1.10 -6.54
N TRP A 28 -4.15 1.71 -5.69
CA TRP A 28 -2.88 1.13 -5.28
C TRP A 28 -3.06 -0.21 -4.56
N MET A 29 -4.02 -0.31 -3.63
CA MET A 29 -4.34 -1.55 -2.93
C MET A 29 -4.88 -2.62 -3.89
N ILE A 30 -5.77 -2.26 -4.82
CA ILE A 30 -6.34 -3.21 -5.79
C ILE A 30 -5.26 -3.76 -6.72
N ASP A 31 -4.41 -2.90 -7.28
CA ASP A 31 -3.35 -3.35 -8.18
C ASP A 31 -2.27 -4.14 -7.42
N ASP A 32 -2.07 -3.89 -6.13
CA ASP A 32 -1.16 -4.66 -5.30
C ASP A 32 -1.69 -6.07 -5.03
N LEU A 33 -2.98 -6.18 -4.68
CA LEU A 33 -3.66 -7.47 -4.53
C LEU A 33 -3.59 -8.29 -5.82
N ARG A 34 -3.83 -7.64 -6.98
CA ARG A 34 -3.69 -8.30 -8.27
C ARG A 34 -2.28 -8.84 -8.50
N ASP A 35 -1.25 -8.03 -8.23
CA ASP A 35 0.14 -8.46 -8.38
C ASP A 35 0.46 -9.65 -7.48
N ILE A 36 0.04 -9.62 -6.21
CA ILE A 36 0.26 -10.73 -5.27
C ILE A 36 -0.43 -12.00 -5.78
N LEU A 37 -1.70 -11.91 -6.14
CA LEU A 37 -2.50 -13.07 -6.57
C LEU A 37 -2.04 -13.65 -7.90
N CYS A 38 -1.59 -12.82 -8.85
CA CYS A 38 -1.20 -13.28 -10.17
C CYS A 38 0.29 -13.65 -10.30
N THR A 39 1.16 -13.04 -9.49
CA THR A 39 2.62 -13.17 -9.67
C THR A 39 3.35 -13.69 -8.44
N GLU A 40 2.68 -13.76 -7.29
CA GLU A 40 3.25 -14.18 -6.01
C GLU A 40 4.50 -13.37 -5.57
N ARG A 41 4.66 -12.17 -6.14
CA ARG A 41 5.81 -11.30 -5.85
C ARG A 41 5.70 -10.66 -4.47
N ARG A 42 6.73 -10.88 -3.64
CA ARG A 42 6.94 -10.21 -2.35
C ARG A 42 7.07 -8.70 -2.50
N ALA A 43 6.85 -7.95 -1.41
CA ALA A 43 6.92 -6.48 -1.41
C ALA A 43 8.28 -5.93 -1.88
N ARG A 44 9.38 -6.60 -1.49
CA ARG A 44 10.74 -6.26 -1.95
C ARG A 44 10.96 -6.34 -3.47
N HIS A 45 10.11 -7.05 -4.21
CA HIS A 45 10.20 -7.17 -5.66
C HIS A 45 9.27 -6.18 -6.40
N ARG A 46 8.64 -5.24 -5.67
CA ARG A 46 7.72 -4.22 -6.21
C ARG A 46 8.21 -2.78 -5.90
N PRO A 47 9.46 -2.42 -6.22
CA PRO A 47 10.06 -1.15 -5.82
C PRO A 47 9.40 0.09 -6.44
N ALA A 48 8.74 -0.08 -7.60
CA ALA A 48 8.03 1.01 -8.26
C ALA A 48 6.79 1.51 -7.48
N ARG A 49 6.27 0.72 -6.54
CA ARG A 49 5.04 1.04 -5.79
C ARG A 49 5.22 0.98 -4.28
N MET A 50 6.22 0.26 -3.79
CA MET A 50 6.43 0.01 -2.38
C MET A 50 7.78 0.54 -1.92
N THR A 51 7.80 1.15 -0.74
CA THR A 51 9.02 1.51 -0.05
C THR A 51 9.09 0.84 1.31
N ARG A 52 10.30 0.49 1.73
CA ARG A 52 10.54 -0.21 2.99
C ARG A 52 10.58 0.79 4.13
N ARG A 53 9.76 0.58 5.16
CA ARG A 53 9.76 1.40 6.39
C ARG A 53 10.75 0.86 7.41
N SER A 54 10.54 -0.39 7.83
CA SER A 54 11.33 -1.03 8.87
C SER A 54 11.14 -2.54 8.79
N GLY A 55 12.22 -3.32 8.89
CA GLY A 55 12.10 -4.78 8.91
C GLY A 55 11.36 -5.34 7.69
N ASN A 56 10.24 -6.04 7.92
CA ASN A 56 9.31 -6.58 6.91
C ASN A 56 8.08 -5.68 6.68
N VAL A 57 8.13 -4.43 7.13
CA VAL A 57 7.06 -3.44 7.00
C VAL A 57 7.31 -2.56 5.78
N TRP A 58 6.30 -2.47 4.92
CA TRP A 58 6.31 -1.75 3.66
C TRP A 58 5.12 -0.80 3.58
N CYS A 59 5.28 0.30 2.87
CA CYS A 59 4.18 1.22 2.60
C CYS A 59 4.16 1.61 1.12
N PHE A 60 2.99 2.02 0.64
CA PHE A 60 2.85 2.51 -0.73
C PHE A 60 3.62 3.82 -0.93
N LEU A 61 4.19 3.98 -2.12
CA LEU A 61 4.72 5.25 -2.61
C LEU A 61 3.53 6.16 -2.95
N ALA A 62 2.97 6.79 -1.93
CA ALA A 62 1.99 7.84 -2.06
C ALA A 62 2.66 9.20 -1.85
N ALA A 63 2.20 10.22 -2.58
CA ALA A 63 2.62 11.59 -2.34
C ALA A 63 2.18 12.02 -0.92
N PRO A 64 3.00 12.80 -0.19
CA PRO A 64 2.60 13.38 1.09
C PRO A 64 1.35 14.25 0.91
N SER A 65 0.47 14.31 1.91
CA SER A 65 -0.70 15.20 1.89
C SER A 65 -0.34 16.68 2.06
N TYR A 66 0.83 16.98 2.61
CA TYR A 66 1.31 18.34 2.86
C TYR A 66 2.85 18.38 2.79
N VAL A 67 3.41 19.50 2.30
CA VAL A 67 4.86 19.77 2.23
C VAL A 67 5.18 20.93 3.17
#